data_AF-X0UKT8-F1
#
_entry.id   AF-X0UKT8-F1
#
_cell.length_a   1.000
_cell.length_b   1.000
_cell.length_c   1.000
_cell.angle_alpha   90.00
_cell.angle_beta   90.00
_cell.angle_gamma   90.00
#
_symmetry.space_group_name_H-M   'P 1'
#
loop_
_entity.id
_entity.type
_entity.pdbx_description
1 polymer ?
#
loop_
_entity_poly.entity_id
_entity_poly.type
_entity_poly.pdbx_seq_one_letter_code
_entity_poly.pdbx_strand_id
1 'polypeptide(L)'
;MTDFIPETMMYAVSHLEQVSRNGFRLETLGSTQASQNQIVSFVLPENALIDLDSIKFIFDAKCVGDSTSGVAADAVFAKLPQHSTSLIQRVEIFCNGVQVSQGCSDWGSMCQLLRLGKSTLDKDNSVDRALCHSYITADDADDDETLCINQWRGFFEGSTRWLNTGAIGTITIRLTMAGNNVLVPKQTGVEGRI
;
A
#
# COMPACT_ATOMS: atom_id res chain seq x y z
N MET A 1 28.53 -8.87 22.58
CA MET A 1 29.18 -7.55 22.63
C MET A 1 28.80 -6.86 21.33
N THR A 2 27.83 -5.95 21.40
CA THR A 2 27.25 -5.23 20.25
C THR A 2 28.28 -4.24 19.73
N ASP A 3 28.73 -4.43 18.49
CA ASP A 3 29.75 -3.60 17.88
C ASP A 3 29.19 -2.17 17.68
N PHE A 4 29.80 -1.21 18.37
CA PHE A 4 29.39 0.18 18.37
C PHE A 4 30.04 0.88 17.18
N ILE A 5 29.26 1.12 16.13
CA ILE A 5 29.73 1.90 14.97
C ILE A 5 29.57 3.39 15.32
N PRO A 6 30.65 4.19 15.32
CA PRO A 6 30.61 5.60 15.74
C PRO A 6 29.83 6.47 14.75
N GLU A 7 29.13 7.46 15.29
CA GLU A 7 28.19 8.36 14.58
C GLU A 7 28.86 9.15 13.43
N THR A 8 30.16 9.38 13.52
CA THR A 8 31.00 9.99 12.48
C THR A 8 31.18 9.09 11.24
N MET A 9 31.15 7.77 11.41
CA MET A 9 31.18 6.82 10.28
C MET A 9 29.80 6.76 9.58
N MET A 10 28.72 6.94 10.34
CA MET A 10 27.36 7.12 9.82
C MET A 10 27.22 8.41 9.01
N TYR A 11 27.87 9.50 9.47
CA TYR A 11 27.98 10.76 8.73
C TYR A 11 28.88 10.63 7.49
N ALA A 12 29.98 9.86 7.56
CA ALA A 12 30.87 9.63 6.42
C ALA A 12 30.20 8.83 5.27
N VAL A 13 29.30 7.90 5.58
CA VAL A 13 28.46 7.22 4.56
C VAL A 13 27.49 8.21 3.89
N SER A 14 26.99 9.20 4.63
CA SER A 14 26.13 10.27 4.06
C SER A 14 26.91 11.28 3.21
N HIS A 15 28.23 11.32 3.36
CA HIS A 15 29.17 12.15 2.61
C HIS A 15 30.07 11.32 1.66
N LEU A 16 29.66 10.10 1.28
CA LEU A 16 30.30 9.35 0.20
C LEU A 16 30.21 10.19 -1.09
N GLU A 17 31.28 10.95 -1.30
CA GLU A 17 31.54 11.79 -2.47
C GLU A 17 31.49 10.88 -3.70
N GLN A 18 30.61 11.20 -4.65
CA GLN A 18 30.26 10.43 -5.87
C GLN A 18 29.22 9.29 -5.77
N VAL A 19 28.28 9.31 -4.82
CA VAL A 19 27.08 8.43 -4.93
C VAL A 19 26.09 9.01 -5.95
N SER A 20 26.02 8.41 -7.14
CA SER A 20 24.92 8.64 -8.10
C SER A 20 23.70 7.83 -7.70
N ARG A 21 22.58 8.48 -7.40
CA ARG A 21 21.30 7.81 -7.12
C ARG A 21 20.51 7.68 -8.41
N ASN A 22 20.32 6.44 -8.86
CA ASN A 22 19.50 6.15 -10.03
C ASN A 22 18.15 5.61 -9.56
N GLY A 23 17.06 6.33 -9.86
CA GLY A 23 15.71 5.83 -9.67
C GLY A 23 15.26 5.04 -10.90
N PHE A 24 14.77 3.83 -10.70
CA PHE A 24 14.20 2.99 -11.75
C PHE A 24 12.79 2.57 -11.34
N ARG A 25 11.92 2.41 -12.33
CA ARG A 25 10.61 1.81 -12.13
C ARG A 25 10.78 0.29 -12.08
N LEU A 26 10.19 -0.34 -11.08
CA LEU A 26 10.09 -1.80 -11.01
C LEU A 26 8.78 -2.23 -11.63
N GLU A 27 8.84 -3.19 -12.54
CA GLU A 27 7.65 -3.81 -13.12
C GLU A 27 7.23 -5.04 -12.32
N THR A 28 5.94 -5.36 -12.41
CA THR A 28 5.39 -6.55 -11.77
C THR A 28 5.83 -7.80 -12.53
N LEU A 29 6.08 -8.88 -11.79
CA LEU A 29 6.33 -10.19 -12.36
C LEU A 29 4.99 -10.81 -12.79
N GLY A 30 4.77 -10.93 -14.10
CA GLY A 30 3.63 -11.64 -14.68
C GLY A 30 2.54 -10.70 -15.20
N SER A 31 1.57 -10.37 -14.35
CA SER A 31 0.40 -9.55 -14.73
C SER A 31 0.54 -8.10 -14.27
N THR A 32 0.09 -7.15 -15.10
CA THR A 32 -0.04 -5.73 -14.76
C THR A 32 -1.38 -5.40 -14.11
N GLN A 33 -2.29 -6.38 -14.00
CA GLN A 33 -3.59 -6.25 -13.34
C GLN A 33 -3.72 -7.30 -12.25
N ALA A 34 -4.27 -6.91 -11.10
CA ALA A 34 -4.53 -7.79 -9.97
C ALA A 34 -5.96 -7.58 -9.44
N SER A 35 -6.73 -8.66 -9.40
CA SER A 35 -8.06 -8.68 -8.77
C SER A 35 -7.94 -9.01 -7.27
N GLN A 36 -9.07 -9.07 -6.58
CA GLN A 36 -9.13 -9.42 -5.16
C GLN A 36 -8.36 -10.71 -4.83
N ASN A 37 -7.65 -10.73 -3.70
CA ASN A 37 -6.86 -11.86 -3.21
C ASN A 37 -5.71 -12.32 -4.15
N GLN A 38 -5.43 -11.60 -5.23
CA GLN A 38 -4.29 -11.90 -6.10
C GLN A 38 -2.99 -11.39 -5.50
N ILE A 39 -1.89 -12.04 -5.90
CA ILE A 39 -0.55 -11.70 -5.44
C ILE A 39 0.16 -10.92 -6.55
N VAL A 40 0.61 -9.71 -6.20
CA VAL A 40 1.52 -8.91 -7.02
C VAL A 40 2.93 -9.10 -6.48
N SER A 41 3.86 -9.45 -7.35
CA SER A 41 5.25 -9.66 -6.96
C SER A 41 6.21 -8.82 -7.79
N PHE A 42 7.26 -8.33 -7.13
CA PHE A 42 8.32 -7.56 -7.77
C PHE A 42 9.66 -7.96 -7.19
N VAL A 43 10.70 -7.86 -8.02
CA VAL A 43 12.08 -8.20 -7.67
C VAL A 43 12.86 -6.91 -7.50
N LEU A 44 13.54 -6.77 -6.37
CA LEU A 44 14.48 -5.68 -6.16
C LEU A 44 15.75 -5.92 -6.99
N PRO A 45 16.41 -4.88 -7.51
CA PRO A 45 17.63 -5.07 -8.28
C PRO A 45 18.72 -5.76 -7.47
N GLU A 46 19.46 -6.61 -8.17
CA GLU A 46 20.59 -7.34 -7.62
C GLU A 46 21.86 -6.49 -7.64
N ASN A 47 22.80 -6.80 -6.74
CA ASN A 47 24.11 -6.14 -6.65
C ASN A 47 24.04 -4.61 -6.52
N ALA A 48 23.03 -4.10 -5.81
CA ALA A 48 22.80 -2.68 -5.60
C ALA A 48 22.65 -2.35 -4.11
N LEU A 49 23.00 -1.12 -3.75
CA LEU A 49 22.67 -0.55 -2.45
C LEU A 49 21.33 0.18 -2.58
N ILE A 50 20.30 -0.34 -1.93
CA ILE A 50 18.91 0.15 -2.03
C ILE A 50 18.55 0.94 -0.78
N ASP A 51 17.92 2.11 -0.96
CA ASP A 51 17.32 2.90 0.13
C ASP A 51 15.88 2.40 0.37
N LEU A 52 15.63 1.76 1.52
CA LEU A 52 14.32 1.18 1.84
C LEU A 52 13.23 2.25 2.05
N ASP A 53 13.61 3.44 2.53
CA ASP A 53 12.69 4.57 2.72
C ASP A 53 12.20 5.15 1.38
N SER A 54 12.94 4.90 0.29
CA SER A 54 12.64 5.46 -1.03
C SER A 54 11.62 4.65 -1.83
N ILE A 55 11.27 3.45 -1.35
CA ILE A 55 10.36 2.54 -2.04
C ILE A 55 8.95 3.13 -2.03
N LYS A 56 8.35 3.29 -3.21
CA LYS A 56 6.97 3.75 -3.36
C LYS A 56 6.23 2.79 -4.28
N PHE A 57 5.03 2.40 -3.87
CA PHE A 57 4.12 1.63 -4.72
C PHE A 57 3.06 2.56 -5.26
N ILE A 58 2.97 2.66 -6.58
CA ILE A 58 2.01 3.50 -7.30
C ILE A 58 1.18 2.56 -8.16
N PHE A 59 -0.15 2.68 -8.08
CA PHE A 59 -1.07 1.81 -8.81
C PHE A 59 -2.39 2.55 -9.07
N ASP A 60 -3.08 2.11 -10.12
CA ASP A 60 -4.43 2.56 -10.42
C ASP A 60 -5.42 1.59 -9.78
N ALA A 61 -6.34 2.12 -8.97
CA ALA A 61 -7.33 1.37 -8.23
C ALA A 61 -8.71 1.63 -8.81
N LYS A 62 -9.26 0.61 -9.49
CA LYS A 62 -10.60 0.64 -10.06
C LYS A 62 -11.55 -0.27 -9.30
N CYS A 63 -12.64 0.31 -8.81
CA CYS A 63 -13.76 -0.41 -8.25
C CYS A 63 -14.77 -0.80 -9.34
N VAL A 64 -15.50 -1.87 -9.09
CA VAL A 64 -16.61 -2.31 -9.95
C VAL A 64 -17.77 -2.70 -9.04
N GLY A 65 -18.87 -1.96 -9.12
CA GLY A 65 -20.10 -2.25 -8.42
C GLY A 65 -20.83 -3.47 -8.99
N ASP A 66 -21.65 -4.12 -8.19
CA ASP A 66 -22.51 -5.22 -8.65
C ASP A 66 -23.94 -4.68 -8.86
N SER A 67 -24.32 -4.45 -10.12
CA SER A 67 -25.70 -4.12 -10.48
C SER A 67 -26.47 -5.43 -10.71
N THR A 68 -27.23 -5.88 -9.71
CA THR A 68 -28.10 -7.06 -9.89
C THR A 68 -29.21 -6.75 -10.90
N SER A 69 -29.17 -7.31 -12.10
CA SER A 69 -30.28 -7.23 -13.05
C SER A 69 -31.44 -8.10 -12.58
N GLY A 70 -32.46 -7.51 -11.94
CA GLY A 70 -33.71 -8.19 -11.65
C GLY A 70 -34.54 -7.55 -10.53
N VAL A 71 -35.57 -6.80 -10.92
CA VAL A 71 -36.72 -6.33 -10.12
C VAL A 71 -36.36 -5.36 -8.98
N ALA A 72 -36.50 -4.06 -9.27
CA ALA A 72 -36.16 -2.90 -8.40
C ALA A 72 -34.68 -2.86 -7.98
N ALA A 73 -33.80 -2.95 -8.97
CA ALA A 73 -32.36 -2.91 -8.79
C ALA A 73 -31.88 -1.47 -8.50
N ASP A 74 -31.80 -1.10 -7.22
CA ASP A 74 -31.03 0.08 -6.85
C ASP A 74 -29.57 -0.15 -7.25
N ALA A 75 -28.99 0.76 -8.03
CA ALA A 75 -27.59 0.66 -8.42
C ALA A 75 -26.71 0.80 -7.16
N VAL A 76 -25.85 -0.20 -6.93
CA VAL A 76 -24.85 -0.21 -5.86
C VAL A 76 -23.48 0.03 -6.46
N PHE A 77 -22.88 1.15 -6.12
CA PHE A 77 -21.54 1.54 -6.52
C PHE A 77 -20.52 1.11 -5.48
N ALA A 78 -19.35 0.69 -5.92
CA ALA A 78 -18.24 0.36 -5.04
C ALA A 78 -17.34 1.59 -4.85
N LYS A 79 -17.15 1.99 -3.59
CA LYS A 79 -16.26 3.08 -3.18
C LYS A 79 -14.98 2.57 -2.57
N LEU A 80 -13.89 3.27 -2.84
CA LEU A 80 -12.58 2.97 -2.26
C LEU A 80 -12.62 3.19 -0.74
N PRO A 81 -11.79 2.44 0.02
CA PRO A 81 -11.65 2.66 1.44
C PRO A 81 -11.08 4.04 1.72
N GLN A 82 -11.32 4.54 2.94
CA GLN A 82 -10.77 5.82 3.42
C GLN A 82 -9.23 5.92 3.25
N HIS A 83 -8.53 4.79 3.25
CA HIS A 83 -7.07 4.73 3.14
C HIS A 83 -6.62 3.64 2.14
N SER A 84 -5.71 3.99 1.23
CA SER A 84 -5.15 3.07 0.23
C SER A 84 -4.39 1.88 0.83
N THR A 85 -3.89 1.99 2.06
CA THR A 85 -3.16 0.91 2.75
C THR A 85 -4.04 -0.29 3.10
N SER A 86 -5.37 -0.13 3.20
CA SER A 86 -6.25 -1.28 3.47
C SER A 86 -6.45 -2.17 2.25
N LEU A 87 -6.05 -1.73 1.05
CA LEU A 87 -6.12 -2.53 -0.18
C LEU A 87 -5.07 -3.66 -0.22
N ILE A 88 -4.07 -3.61 0.66
CA ILE A 88 -3.08 -4.68 0.83
C ILE A 88 -3.44 -5.48 2.07
N GLN A 89 -3.65 -6.78 1.90
CA GLN A 89 -3.91 -7.69 3.01
C GLN A 89 -2.61 -8.17 3.65
N ARG A 90 -1.60 -8.50 2.84
CA ARG A 90 -0.36 -9.08 3.33
C ARG A 90 0.85 -8.64 2.53
N VAL A 91 1.98 -8.46 3.22
CA VAL A 91 3.30 -8.15 2.64
C VAL A 91 4.28 -9.24 3.07
N GLU A 92 4.81 -9.98 2.10
CA GLU A 92 5.77 -11.08 2.30
C GLU A 92 7.07 -10.80 1.57
N ILE A 93 8.18 -11.24 2.14
CA ILE A 93 9.52 -10.96 1.61
C ILE A 93 10.33 -12.24 1.58
N PHE A 94 10.85 -12.53 0.40
CA PHE A 94 11.66 -13.69 0.09
C PHE A 94 13.06 -13.24 -0.28
N CYS A 95 14.09 -13.84 0.31
CA CYS A 95 15.48 -13.64 -0.05
C CYS A 95 16.05 -14.97 -0.54
N ASN A 96 16.57 -15.03 -1.77
CA ASN A 96 17.06 -16.26 -2.41
C ASN A 96 16.07 -17.44 -2.35
N GLY A 97 14.77 -17.15 -2.48
CA GLY A 97 13.70 -18.16 -2.38
C GLY A 97 13.33 -18.60 -0.96
N VAL A 98 14.07 -18.17 0.06
CA VAL A 98 13.72 -18.41 1.46
C VAL A 98 12.84 -17.28 1.98
N GLN A 99 11.73 -17.61 2.62
CA GLN A 99 10.84 -16.63 3.22
C GLN A 99 11.49 -16.05 4.49
N VAL A 100 11.86 -14.76 4.45
CA VAL A 100 12.50 -14.06 5.59
C VAL A 100 11.45 -13.44 6.49
N SER A 101 10.36 -12.93 5.91
CA SER A 101 9.21 -12.44 6.66
C SER A 101 7.95 -13.14 6.19
N GLN A 102 7.28 -13.81 7.12
CA GLN A 102 6.04 -14.56 6.84
C GLN A 102 4.86 -13.64 6.47
N GLY A 103 5.01 -12.33 6.69
CA GLY A 103 3.96 -11.34 6.51
C GLY A 103 2.84 -11.48 7.56
N CYS A 104 2.19 -10.37 7.90
CA CYS A 104 0.97 -10.41 8.70
C CYS A 104 -0.24 -10.51 7.78
N SER A 105 -1.18 -11.41 8.08
CA SER A 105 -2.44 -11.59 7.33
C SER A 105 -3.37 -10.38 7.35
N ASP A 106 -3.14 -9.44 8.27
CA ASP A 106 -3.99 -8.28 8.55
C ASP A 106 -3.18 -6.98 8.47
N TRP A 107 -2.27 -6.88 7.50
CA TRP A 107 -1.37 -5.72 7.36
C TRP A 107 -2.16 -4.41 7.18
N GLY A 108 -3.22 -4.43 6.37
CA GLY A 108 -4.10 -3.27 6.18
C GLY A 108 -4.74 -2.78 7.49
N SER A 109 -5.26 -3.71 8.30
CA SER A 109 -5.88 -3.44 9.60
C SER A 109 -4.86 -2.90 10.61
N MET A 110 -3.64 -3.45 10.60
CA MET A 110 -2.54 -2.98 11.44
C MET A 110 -2.15 -1.53 11.10
N CYS A 111 -2.06 -1.20 9.81
CA CYS A 111 -1.77 0.16 9.36
C CYS A 111 -2.87 1.14 9.80
N GLN A 112 -4.13 0.73 9.69
CA GLN A 112 -5.27 1.52 10.14
C GLN A 112 -5.26 1.73 11.65
N LEU A 113 -4.95 0.69 12.44
CA LEU A 113 -4.88 0.77 13.90
C LEU A 113 -3.80 1.76 14.35
N LEU A 114 -2.59 1.66 13.79
CA LEU A 114 -1.50 2.59 14.11
C LEU A 114 -1.86 4.03 13.74
N ARG A 115 -2.58 4.22 12.63
CA ARG A 115 -3.04 5.53 12.20
C ARG A 115 -4.11 6.09 13.12
N LEU A 116 -5.08 5.28 13.54
CA LEU A 116 -6.09 5.68 14.52
C LEU A 116 -5.45 6.09 15.84
N GLY A 117 -4.42 5.36 16.30
CA GLY A 117 -3.68 5.73 17.51
C GLY A 117 -2.86 7.02 17.38
N LYS A 118 -2.53 7.44 16.15
CA LYS A 118 -1.84 8.72 15.87
C LYS A 118 -2.82 9.85 15.52
N SER A 119 -4.07 9.52 15.20
CA SER A 119 -5.09 10.50 14.85
C SER A 119 -5.93 10.88 16.07
N THR A 120 -6.56 12.04 15.99
CA THR A 120 -7.55 12.48 16.95
C THR A 120 -8.93 12.22 16.37
N LEU A 121 -9.81 11.62 17.17
CA LEU A 121 -11.17 11.22 16.75
C LEU A 121 -12.00 12.41 16.22
N ASP A 122 -11.75 13.63 16.72
CA ASP A 122 -12.37 14.86 16.22
C ASP A 122 -11.92 15.25 14.81
N LYS A 123 -10.63 15.05 14.50
CA LYS A 123 -10.08 15.27 13.15
C LYS A 123 -10.65 14.24 12.17
N ASP A 124 -10.76 12.99 12.60
CA ASP A 124 -11.30 11.91 11.77
C ASP A 124 -12.79 12.15 11.45
N ASN A 125 -13.57 12.58 12.45
CA ASN A 125 -14.99 12.87 12.27
C ASN A 125 -15.28 14.20 11.57
N SER A 126 -14.41 15.20 11.64
CA SER A 126 -14.64 16.50 11.00
C SER A 126 -13.97 16.58 9.63
N VAL A 127 -12.64 16.62 9.62
CA VAL A 127 -11.86 17.01 8.45
C VAL A 127 -11.64 15.82 7.54
N ASP A 128 -11.29 14.65 8.07
CA ASP A 128 -11.00 13.49 7.22
C ASP A 128 -12.29 12.90 6.66
N ARG A 129 -13.39 12.82 7.42
CA ARG A 129 -14.68 12.41 6.86
C ARG A 129 -15.20 13.37 5.78
N ALA A 130 -14.98 14.68 5.95
CA ALA A 130 -15.25 15.62 4.88
C ALA A 130 -14.34 15.29 3.68
N LEU A 131 -13.01 15.34 3.84
CA LEU A 131 -12.09 15.17 2.71
C LEU A 131 -12.14 13.79 2.02
N CYS A 132 -12.46 12.71 2.74
CA CYS A 132 -12.47 11.35 2.22
C CYS A 132 -13.69 11.03 1.34
N HIS A 133 -14.77 11.82 1.42
CA HIS A 133 -15.98 11.63 0.59
C HIS A 133 -16.65 12.95 0.12
N SER A 134 -16.02 14.12 0.32
CA SER A 134 -16.60 15.45 -0.01
C SER A 134 -16.53 15.81 -1.50
N TYR A 135 -16.07 14.92 -2.38
CA TYR A 135 -16.29 15.11 -3.80
C TYR A 135 -17.73 14.69 -4.14
N ILE A 136 -18.68 15.58 -3.87
CA ILE A 136 -20.08 15.43 -4.29
C ILE A 136 -20.13 15.76 -5.79
N THR A 137 -19.92 14.75 -6.62
CA THR A 137 -20.29 14.82 -8.04
C THR A 137 -21.75 14.45 -8.20
N ALA A 138 -22.39 15.02 -9.22
CA ALA A 138 -23.76 14.68 -9.59
C ALA A 138 -23.89 13.28 -10.23
N ASP A 139 -22.77 12.56 -10.38
CA ASP A 139 -22.68 11.24 -10.99
C ASP A 139 -22.33 10.23 -9.91
N ASP A 140 -23.26 9.34 -9.58
CA ASP A 140 -23.01 8.18 -8.75
C ASP A 140 -22.31 7.13 -9.63
N ALA A 141 -20.99 7.03 -9.49
CA ALA A 141 -20.15 6.13 -10.27
C ALA A 141 -19.22 5.29 -9.37
N ASP A 142 -18.67 4.21 -9.90
CA ASP A 142 -17.59 3.47 -9.26
C ASP A 142 -16.31 4.32 -9.19
N ASP A 143 -15.53 4.16 -8.12
CA ASP A 143 -14.27 4.90 -7.98
C ASP A 143 -13.17 4.33 -8.89
N ASP A 144 -12.43 5.21 -9.57
CA ASP A 144 -11.27 4.90 -10.42
C ASP A 144 -10.18 5.95 -10.15
N GLU A 145 -9.22 5.61 -9.30
CA GLU A 145 -8.25 6.58 -8.75
C GLU A 145 -6.82 6.05 -8.77
N THR A 146 -5.85 6.93 -9.07
CA THR A 146 -4.42 6.62 -8.97
C THR A 146 -3.93 6.85 -7.54
N LEU A 147 -3.44 5.80 -6.89
CA LEU A 147 -3.03 5.81 -5.49
C LEU A 147 -1.54 5.55 -5.34
N CYS A 148 -0.95 6.13 -4.29
CA CYS A 148 0.43 5.89 -3.90
C CYS A 148 0.52 5.46 -2.43
N ILE A 149 1.23 4.36 -2.19
CA ILE A 149 1.62 3.89 -0.86
C ILE A 149 3.11 4.18 -0.71
N ASN A 150 3.42 5.12 0.18
CA ASN A 150 4.77 5.57 0.51
C ASN A 150 5.18 5.22 1.96
N GLN A 151 4.21 5.06 2.86
CA GLN A 151 4.45 4.68 4.25
C GLN A 151 4.32 3.18 4.40
N TRP A 152 5.40 2.47 4.09
CA TRP A 152 5.48 1.05 4.40
C TRP A 152 5.54 0.84 5.90
N ARG A 153 5.04 -0.29 6.37
CA ARG A 153 5.13 -0.71 7.77
C ARG A 153 5.76 -2.09 7.84
N GLY A 154 6.61 -2.33 8.84
CA GLY A 154 7.28 -3.61 9.04
C GLY A 154 8.69 -3.62 8.44
N PHE A 155 9.00 -4.59 7.57
CA PHE A 155 10.36 -4.83 7.09
C PHE A 155 11.03 -3.61 6.43
N PHE A 156 10.26 -2.79 5.71
CA PHE A 156 10.77 -1.58 5.05
C PHE A 156 11.03 -0.41 6.02
N GLU A 157 10.47 -0.45 7.23
CA GLU A 157 10.82 0.47 8.35
C GLU A 157 11.82 -0.19 9.31
N GLY A 158 12.57 -1.19 8.84
CA GLY A 158 13.59 -1.86 9.63
C GLY A 158 14.71 -0.92 10.07
N SER A 159 15.45 -1.32 11.11
CA SER A 159 16.56 -0.53 11.70
C SER A 159 17.61 -0.06 10.68
N THR A 160 17.76 -0.80 9.57
CA THR A 160 18.72 -0.47 8.50
C THR A 160 18.01 0.18 7.32
N ARG A 161 18.28 1.47 7.11
CA ARG A 161 17.78 2.23 5.95
C ARG A 161 18.34 1.74 4.60
N TRP A 162 19.61 1.34 4.59
CA TRP A 162 20.32 0.91 3.38
C TRP A 162 20.46 -0.60 3.35
N LEU A 163 20.03 -1.22 2.26
CA LEU A 163 20.09 -2.65 2.06
C LEU A 163 21.04 -2.99 0.91
N ASN A 164 22.07 -3.80 1.19
CA ASN A 164 22.99 -4.28 0.16
C ASN A 164 22.50 -5.62 -0.41
N THR A 165 21.93 -5.59 -1.62
CA THR A 165 21.43 -6.79 -2.30
C THR A 165 22.55 -7.67 -2.87
N GLY A 166 23.79 -7.19 -2.95
CA GLY A 166 24.94 -8.02 -3.33
C GLY A 166 25.34 -9.04 -2.25
N ALA A 167 25.09 -8.73 -0.98
CA ALA A 167 25.36 -9.66 0.12
C ALA A 167 24.16 -10.58 0.43
N ILE A 168 22.95 -10.07 0.23
CA ILE A 168 21.70 -10.78 0.58
C ILE A 168 21.21 -11.63 -0.60
N GLY A 169 21.59 -11.29 -1.82
CA GLY A 169 21.11 -11.92 -3.05
C GLY A 169 19.76 -11.36 -3.50
N THR A 170 19.04 -12.12 -4.33
CA THR A 170 17.78 -11.69 -4.96
C THR A 170 16.68 -11.57 -3.92
N ILE A 171 16.05 -10.39 -3.86
CA ILE A 171 14.93 -10.11 -2.95
C ILE A 171 13.65 -9.96 -3.76
N THR A 172 12.67 -10.80 -3.45
CA THR A 172 11.34 -10.76 -4.06
C THR A 172 10.32 -10.35 -3.00
N ILE A 173 9.56 -9.31 -3.31
CA ILE A 173 8.48 -8.81 -2.46
C ILE A 173 7.17 -9.28 -3.06
N ARG A 174 6.28 -9.80 -2.22
CA ARG A 174 4.93 -10.24 -2.61
C ARG A 174 3.91 -9.47 -1.80
N LEU A 175 2.99 -8.81 -2.50
CA LEU A 175 1.85 -8.13 -1.94
C LEU A 175 0.60 -8.93 -2.28
N THR A 176 -0.16 -9.33 -1.27
CA THR A 176 -1.48 -9.93 -1.46
C THR A 176 -2.53 -8.83 -1.36
N MET A 177 -3.32 -8.66 -2.42
CA MET A 177 -4.42 -7.69 -2.45
C MET A 177 -5.56 -8.15 -1.55
N ALA A 178 -6.22 -7.21 -0.89
CA ALA A 178 -7.34 -7.50 -0.01
C ALA A 178 -8.60 -7.95 -0.77
N GLY A 179 -9.49 -8.62 -0.05
CA GLY A 179 -10.83 -8.97 -0.53
C GLY A 179 -11.75 -7.74 -0.63
N ASN A 180 -12.93 -7.92 -1.22
CA ASN A 180 -13.93 -6.86 -1.36
C ASN A 180 -14.49 -6.33 -0.03
N ASN A 181 -14.20 -7.00 1.09
CA ASN A 181 -14.65 -6.58 2.42
C ASN A 181 -14.08 -5.23 2.88
N VAL A 182 -13.04 -4.72 2.21
CA VAL A 182 -12.45 -3.40 2.52
C VAL A 182 -13.13 -2.26 1.76
N LEU A 183 -13.95 -2.57 0.75
CA LEU A 183 -14.66 -1.57 -0.06
C LEU A 183 -15.94 -1.10 0.65
N VAL A 184 -16.39 0.10 0.32
CA VAL A 184 -17.62 0.68 0.90
C VAL A 184 -18.70 0.69 -0.19
N PRO A 185 -19.83 -0.01 0.00
CA PRO A 185 -20.95 0.05 -0.95
C PRO A 185 -21.71 1.38 -0.79
N LYS A 186 -22.05 2.02 -1.90
CA LYS A 186 -22.95 3.18 -1.98
C LYS A 186 -24.18 2.80 -2.80
N GLN A 187 -25.35 2.76 -2.17
CA GLN A 187 -26.62 2.55 -2.86
C GLN A 187 -27.19 3.89 -3.31
N THR A 188 -27.82 3.90 -4.48
CA THR A 188 -28.60 5.06 -4.96
C THR A 188 -29.76 5.34 -4.01
N GLY A 189 -30.00 6.60 -3.64
CA GLY A 189 -31.08 6.96 -2.74
C GLY A 189 -32.46 6.74 -3.37
N VAL A 190 -33.37 6.06 -2.65
CA VAL A 190 -34.78 5.94 -3.03
C VAL A 190 -35.55 7.13 -2.46
N GLU A 191 -36.20 7.93 -3.30
CA GLU A 191 -37.08 9.02 -2.85
C GLU A 191 -38.31 8.44 -2.14
N GLY A 192 -38.26 8.39 -0.80
CA GLY A 192 -39.42 8.08 0.03
C GLY A 192 -40.40 9.25 0.04
N ARG A 193 -41.44 9.17 -0.79
CA ARG A 193 -42.59 10.08 -0.71
C ARG A 193 -43.42 9.72 0.53
N ILE A 194 -43.56 10.65 1.47
CA ILE A 194 -44.53 10.60 2.59
C ILE A 194 -45.95 10.78 2.07
#